data_AF-A0A634F1W4-F1
#
_entry.id   AF-A0A634F1W4-F1
#
_cell.length_a   1.000
_cell.length_b   1.000
_cell.length_c   1.000
_cell.angle_alpha   90.00
_cell.angle_beta   90.00
_cell.angle_gamma   90.00
#
_symmetry.space_group_name_H-M   'P 1'
#
loop_
_entity.id
_entity.type
_entity.pdbx_description
1 polymer ?
#
loop_
_entity_poly.entity_id
_entity_poly.type
_entity_poly.pdbx_seq_one_letter_code
_entity_poly.pdbx_strand_id
1 'polypeptide(L)'
;MGCAELASAAAKKDMNIIYQKIFNIIDSRDIPDTTKSFEASQKSWLSLRENWCDVQGFMIGTPMYSVCRMDMNISRVNELNDLLEQIQN
;
A
#
# COMPACT_ATOMS: atom_id res chain seq x y z
N MET A 1 1.98 10.55 19.82
CA MET A 1 1.98 10.17 18.40
C MET A 1 1.65 11.40 17.57
N GLY A 2 2.36 11.65 16.48
CA GLY A 2 2.04 12.75 15.56
C GLY A 2 0.87 12.40 14.64
N CYS A 3 0.16 13.41 14.10
CA CYS A 3 -1.00 13.19 13.22
C CYS A 3 -0.66 12.35 11.98
N ALA A 4 0.51 12.56 11.38
CA ALA A 4 0.95 11.79 10.20
C ALA A 4 1.10 10.30 10.50
N GLU A 5 1.64 9.94 11.66
CA GLU A 5 1.77 8.55 12.10
C GLU A 5 0.40 7.89 12.32
N LEU A 6 -0.55 8.62 12.90
CA LEU A 6 -1.92 8.12 13.10
C LEU A 6 -2.64 7.89 11.76
N ALA A 7 -2.54 8.85 10.83
CA ALA A 7 -3.12 8.73 9.50
C ALA A 7 -2.46 7.59 8.70
N SER A 8 -1.13 7.48 8.76
CA SER A 8 -0.37 6.38 8.16
C SER A 8 -0.81 5.01 8.71
N ALA A 9 -1.01 4.89 10.03
CA ALA A 9 -1.47 3.66 10.65
C ALA A 9 -2.90 3.29 10.24
N ALA A 10 -3.80 4.27 10.14
CA ALA A 10 -5.15 4.06 9.64
C ALA A 10 -5.13 3.57 8.18
N ALA A 11 -4.39 4.26 7.30
CA ALA A 11 -4.25 3.87 5.90
C ALA A 11 -3.64 2.46 5.75
N LYS A 12 -2.64 2.10 6.57
CA LYS A 12 -2.06 0.74 6.57
C LYS A 12 -3.09 -0.32 6.96
N LYS A 13 -3.97 -0.04 7.92
CA LYS A 13 -5.05 -0.96 8.30
C LYS A 13 -6.00 -1.18 7.12
N ASP A 14 -6.44 -0.10 6.48
CA ASP A 14 -7.36 -0.17 5.34
C ASP A 14 -6.72 -0.91 4.15
N MET A 15 -5.45 -0.62 3.87
CA MET A 15 -4.67 -1.28 2.83
C MET A 15 -4.65 -2.80 3.00
N ASN A 16 -4.43 -3.30 4.22
CA ASN A 16 -4.42 -4.73 4.50
C ASN A 16 -5.79 -5.38 4.27
N ILE A 17 -6.87 -4.70 4.68
CA ILE A 17 -8.25 -5.17 4.48
C ILE A 17 -8.54 -5.30 2.98
N ILE A 18 -8.21 -4.27 2.19
CA ILE A 18 -8.48 -4.23 0.76
C ILE A 18 -7.60 -5.24 0.01
N TYR A 19 -6.31 -5.32 0.36
CA TYR A 19 -5.39 -6.32 -0.18
C TYR A 19 -5.94 -7.74 -0.01
N GLN A 20 -6.45 -8.08 1.19
CA GLN A 20 -7.00 -9.41 1.43
C GLN A 20 -8.26 -9.69 0.60
N LYS A 21 -9.13 -8.69 0.39
CA LYS A 21 -10.30 -8.82 -0.49
C LYS A 21 -9.88 -9.13 -1.93
N ILE A 22 -8.93 -8.37 -2.46
CA ILE A 22 -8.40 -8.56 -3.83
C ILE A 22 -7.75 -9.94 -3.94
N PHE A 23 -6.91 -10.30 -2.98
CA PHE A 23 -6.21 -11.58 -2.97
C PHE A 23 -7.22 -12.74 -3.05
N ASN A 24 -8.26 -12.73 -2.22
CA ASN A 24 -9.29 -13.77 -2.23
C ASN A 24 -10.05 -13.84 -3.56
N ILE A 25 -10.35 -12.70 -4.20
CA ILE A 25 -10.98 -12.68 -5.52
C ILE A 25 -10.06 -13.31 -6.57
N ILE A 26 -8.79 -12.90 -6.61
CA ILE A 26 -7.81 -13.44 -7.56
C ILE A 26 -7.63 -14.95 -7.35
N ASP A 27 -7.48 -15.39 -6.10
CA ASP A 27 -7.33 -16.80 -5.72
C ASP A 27 -8.54 -17.64 -6.16
N SER A 28 -9.76 -17.12 -5.96
CA SER A 28 -10.99 -17.80 -6.37
C SER A 28 -11.16 -17.96 -7.88
N ARG A 29 -10.43 -17.17 -8.69
CA ARG A 29 -10.48 -17.23 -10.16
C ARG A 29 -9.49 -18.25 -10.74
N ASP A 30 -8.62 -18.81 -9.90
CA ASP A 30 -7.63 -19.84 -10.27
C ASP A 30 -6.80 -19.46 -11.51
N ILE A 31 -6.46 -18.18 -11.64
CA ILE A 31 -5.61 -17.70 -12.74
C ILE A 31 -4.15 -17.98 -12.36
N PRO A 32 -3.42 -18.82 -13.12
CA PRO A 32 -2.06 -19.21 -12.77
C PRO A 32 -1.16 -18.02 -12.47
N ASP A 33 -0.38 -18.14 -11.40
CA ASP A 33 0.62 -17.19 -10.92
C ASP A 33 0.13 -15.76 -10.58
N THR A 34 -1.15 -15.45 -10.78
CA THR A 34 -1.65 -14.08 -10.55
C THR A 34 -1.63 -13.70 -9.07
N THR A 35 -1.97 -14.62 -8.16
CA THR A 35 -1.85 -14.41 -6.70
C THR A 35 -0.41 -14.15 -6.28
N LYS A 36 0.54 -14.92 -6.83
CA LYS A 36 1.98 -14.75 -6.58
C LYS A 36 2.48 -13.39 -7.09
N SER A 37 2.09 -13.02 -8.31
CA SER A 37 2.45 -11.71 -8.89
C SER A 37 1.84 -10.56 -8.09
N PHE A 38 0.60 -10.69 -7.64
CA PHE A 38 -0.06 -9.68 -6.80
C PHE A 38 0.65 -9.52 -5.45
N GLU A 39 0.97 -10.63 -4.77
CA GLU A 39 1.74 -10.61 -3.53
C GLU A 39 3.14 -10.00 -3.72
N ALA A 40 3.85 -10.41 -4.76
CA ALA A 40 5.16 -9.85 -5.10
C ALA A 40 5.08 -8.35 -5.38
N SER A 41 4.04 -7.88 -6.07
CA SER A 41 3.83 -6.46 -6.34
C SER A 41 3.69 -5.65 -5.05
N GLN A 42 2.91 -6.16 -4.08
CA GLN A 42 2.69 -5.48 -2.81
C GLN A 42 3.95 -5.45 -1.94
N LYS A 43 4.72 -6.55 -1.91
CA LYS A 43 6.02 -6.60 -1.21
C LYS A 43 7.03 -5.63 -1.80
N SER A 44 7.16 -5.60 -3.13
CA SER A 44 8.04 -4.65 -3.82
C SER A 44 7.64 -3.20 -3.58
N TRP A 45 6.33 -2.91 -3.55
CA TRP A 45 5.82 -1.59 -3.23
C TRP A 45 6.17 -1.15 -1.80
N LEU A 46 6.11 -2.04 -0.82
CA LEU A 46 6.53 -1.74 0.56
C LEU A 46 8.02 -1.35 0.62
N SER A 47 8.88 -2.09 -0.08
CA SER A 47 10.31 -1.77 -0.17
C SER A 47 10.55 -0.43 -0.88
N LEU A 48 9.82 -0.14 -1.96
CA LEU A 48 9.87 1.15 -2.64
C LEU A 48 9.49 2.28 -1.67
N ARG A 49 8.37 2.15 -0.95
CA ARG A 49 7.91 3.16 0.02
C ARG A 49 8.98 3.47 1.05
N GLU A 50 9.55 2.45 1.71
CA GLU A 50 10.56 2.68 2.73
C GLU A 50 11.78 3.41 2.17
N ASN A 51 12.36 2.88 1.09
CA ASN A 51 13.56 3.47 0.49
C ASN A 51 13.31 4.89 -0.02
N TRP A 52 12.16 5.13 -0.65
CA TRP A 52 11.80 6.45 -1.17
C TRP A 52 11.60 7.47 -0.06
N CYS A 53 10.88 7.09 0.99
CA CYS A 53 10.64 7.98 2.12
C CYS A 53 11.90 8.22 2.96
N ASP A 54 12.83 7.28 3.02
CA ASP A 54 14.12 7.49 3.68
C ASP A 54 15.02 8.44 2.90
N VAL A 55 15.07 8.32 1.57
CA VAL A 55 15.79 9.28 0.71
C VAL A 55 15.21 10.68 0.87
N GLN A 56 13.89 10.83 0.82
CA GLN A 56 13.25 12.13 1.04
C GLN A 56 13.48 12.66 2.46
N GLY A 57 13.39 11.80 3.47
CA GLY A 57 13.68 12.14 4.86
C GLY A 57 15.11 12.64 5.05
N PHE A 58 16.08 12.00 4.39
CA PHE A 58 17.48 12.42 4.42
C PHE A 58 17.71 13.76 3.72
N MET A 59 17.08 13.99 2.56
CA MET A 59 17.28 15.20 1.78
C MET A 59 16.54 16.43 2.31
N ILE A 60 15.33 16.24 2.88
CA ILE A 60 14.42 17.33 3.27
C ILE A 60 14.39 17.51 4.80
N GLY A 61 14.57 16.43 5.57
CA GLY A 61 14.46 16.43 7.02
C GLY A 61 13.04 16.22 7.55
N THR A 62 12.90 16.25 8.88
CA THR A 62 11.62 16.08 9.58
C THR A 62 10.64 17.22 9.23
N PRO A 63 9.34 16.94 9.01
CA PRO A 63 8.62 15.69 9.28
C PRO A 63 8.54 14.70 8.11
N MET A 64 9.37 14.86 7.07
CA MET A 64 9.22 14.14 5.80
C MET A 64 9.22 12.61 5.93
N TYR A 65 10.00 12.05 6.85
CA TYR A 65 9.99 10.60 7.15
C TYR A 65 8.58 10.05 7.38
N SER A 66 7.76 10.80 8.13
CA SER A 66 6.40 10.42 8.50
C SER A 66 5.37 10.81 7.43
N VAL A 67 5.50 12.02 6.87
CA VAL A 67 4.57 12.55 5.87
C VAL A 67 4.61 11.73 4.59
N CYS A 68 5.80 11.40 4.07
CA CYS A 68 5.92 10.58 2.88
C CYS A 68 5.26 9.20 3.05
N ARG A 69 5.47 8.53 4.20
CA ARG A 69 4.87 7.22 4.47
C ARG A 69 3.35 7.30 4.57
N MET A 70 2.84 8.36 5.20
CA MET A 70 1.40 8.64 5.25
C MET A 70 0.82 8.78 3.84
N ASP A 71 1.37 9.68 3.03
CA ASP A 71 0.86 10.00 1.69
C ASP A 71 0.91 8.77 0.78
N MET A 72 2.02 8.03 0.78
CA MET A 72 2.14 6.81 -0.02
C MET A 72 1.16 5.73 0.44
N ASN A 73 0.94 5.56 1.75
CA ASN A 73 -0.05 4.60 2.25
C ASN A 73 -1.47 4.96 1.79
N ILE A 74 -1.85 6.23 1.86
CA ILE A 74 -3.17 6.71 1.40
C ILE A 74 -3.31 6.49 -0.11
N SER A 75 -2.28 6.85 -0.90
CA SER A 75 -2.29 6.64 -2.35
C SER A 75 -2.47 5.17 -2.71
N ARG A 76 -1.77 4.26 -2.01
CA ARG A 76 -1.87 2.83 -2.28
C ARG A 76 -3.23 2.24 -1.90
N VAL A 77 -3.87 2.76 -0.85
CA VAL A 77 -5.27 2.40 -0.53
C VAL A 77 -6.19 2.74 -1.71
N ASN A 78 -6.03 3.92 -2.32
CA ASN A 78 -6.83 4.31 -3.49
C ASN A 78 -6.57 3.39 -4.68
N GLU A 79 -5.31 3.14 -5.04
CA GLU A 79 -4.95 2.22 -6.13
C GLU A 79 -5.55 0.81 -5.94
N LEU A 80 -5.52 0.30 -4.71
CA LEU A 80 -6.11 -1.01 -4.41
C LEU A 80 -7.64 -0.98 -4.47
N ASN A 81 -8.29 0.09 -4.00
CA ASN A 81 -9.74 0.24 -4.16
C ASN A 81 -10.15 0.29 -5.63
N ASP A 82 -9.44 1.08 -6.45
CA ASP A 82 -9.72 1.19 -7.89
C ASP A 82 -9.60 -0.19 -8.57
N LEU A 83 -8.58 -0.98 -8.21
CA LEU A 83 -8.44 -2.35 -8.69
C LEU A 83 -9.58 -3.23 -8.19
N LEU A 84 -9.93 -3.14 -6.90
CA LEU A 84 -11.00 -3.93 -6.29
C LEU A 84 -12.34 -3.67 -7.00
N GLU A 85 -12.68 -2.41 -7.26
CA GLU A 85 -13.89 -2.01 -8.00
C GLU A 85 -13.91 -2.60 -9.41
N GLN A 86 -12.78 -2.58 -10.12
CA GLN A 86 -12.67 -3.14 -11.46
C GLN A 86 -12.83 -4.66 -11.51
N ILE A 87 -12.34 -5.37 -10.49
CA ILE A 87 -12.38 -6.85 -10.47
C ILE A 87 -13.60 -7.41 -9.73
N GLN A 88 -14.40 -6.60 -9.04
CA GLN A 88 -15.64 -7.06 -8.40
C GLN A 88 -16.83 -7.12 -9.36
N ASN A 89 -16.75 -6.41 -10.48
CA ASN A 89 -17.69 -6.49 -11.60
C ASN A 89 -17.39 -7.70 -12.50
#